data_AF-A0A5C4RX01-F1
#
_entry.id   AF-A0A5C4RX01-F1
#
_cell.length_a   1.000
_cell.length_b   1.000
_cell.length_c   1.000
_cell.angle_alpha   90.00
_cell.angle_beta   90.00
_cell.angle_gamma   90.00
#
_symmetry.space_group_name_H-M   'P 1'
#
loop_
_entity.id
_entity.type
_entity.pdbx_description
1 polymer ?
#
loop_
_entity_poly.entity_id
_entity_poly.type
_entity_poly.pdbx_seq_one_letter_code
_entity_poly.pdbx_strand_id
1 'polypeptide(L)'
;MTLTRSILTVLIPGLIAISPWLLLLVQQTSATLGFGEFTTLANALVFASAAVAGTFFEAQGSKLEVAWDREREDKHQVKENWFNYLSRVVESEPVGYRYLSRLATTLYFELAMIYAAPMFALGAITLAAARFPDFAVVIFIAGSVLAVVSGFYFHRQARCTHEVLCETRKELNKRAAS
;
A
#
# COMPACT_ATOMS: atom_id res chain seq x y z
N MET A 1 -13.48 -8.00 -11.46
CA MET A 1 -12.13 -7.43 -11.28
C MET A 1 -11.88 -6.80 -9.90
N THR A 2 -12.77 -6.96 -8.91
CA THR A 2 -12.62 -6.33 -7.58
C THR A 2 -11.71 -7.10 -6.64
N LEU A 3 -11.76 -8.44 -6.66
CA LEU A 3 -10.97 -9.29 -5.75
C LEU A 3 -9.45 -9.12 -5.93
N THR A 4 -8.97 -9.11 -7.18
CA THR A 4 -7.54 -8.92 -7.50
C THR A 4 -7.02 -7.57 -7.02
N ARG A 5 -7.86 -6.53 -7.10
CA ARG A 5 -7.52 -5.19 -6.61
C ARG A 5 -7.36 -5.18 -5.09
N SER A 6 -8.34 -5.73 -4.36
CA SER A 6 -8.26 -5.83 -2.90
C SER A 6 -7.07 -6.67 -2.43
N ILE A 7 -6.75 -7.76 -3.11
CA ILE A 7 -5.56 -8.55 -2.81
C ILE A 7 -4.29 -7.70 -2.97
N LEU A 8 -4.18 -6.98 -4.10
CA LEU A 8 -3.00 -6.19 -4.40
C LEU A 8 -2.83 -5.00 -3.46
N THR A 9 -3.89 -4.24 -3.16
CA THR A 9 -3.80 -2.98 -2.41
C THR A 9 -3.90 -3.15 -0.90
N VAL A 10 -4.51 -4.24 -0.42
CA VAL A 10 -4.75 -4.48 1.01
C VAL A 10 -3.93 -5.67 1.50
N LEU A 11 -4.19 -6.86 0.94
CA LEU A 11 -3.64 -8.09 1.50
C LEU A 11 -2.11 -8.16 1.39
N ILE A 12 -1.54 -7.82 0.23
CA ILE A 12 -0.10 -7.87 0.01
C ILE A 12 0.66 -6.89 0.92
N PRO A 13 0.35 -5.59 0.98
CA PRO A 13 0.99 -4.66 1.91
C PRO A 13 0.82 -5.08 3.37
N GLY A 14 -0.36 -5.58 3.74
CA GLY A 14 -0.63 -6.11 5.08
C GLY A 14 0.27 -7.28 5.44
N LEU A 15 0.37 -8.29 4.56
CA LEU A 15 1.25 -9.45 4.74
C LEU A 15 2.72 -9.03 4.85
N ILE A 16 3.17 -8.15 3.96
CA ILE A 16 4.54 -7.62 4.00
C ILE A 16 4.81 -7.01 5.38
N ALA A 17 3.97 -6.07 5.83
CA ALA A 17 4.19 -5.37 7.08
C ALA A 17 4.25 -6.30 8.31
N ILE A 18 3.37 -7.29 8.39
CA ILE A 18 3.26 -8.16 9.58
C ILE A 18 4.23 -9.35 9.56
N SER A 19 4.71 -9.77 8.39
CA SER A 19 5.51 -10.99 8.23
C SER A 19 6.71 -11.13 9.18
N PRO A 20 7.59 -10.11 9.37
CA PRO A 20 8.72 -10.26 10.29
C PRO A 20 8.28 -10.32 11.75
N TRP A 21 7.17 -9.69 12.11
CA TRP A 21 6.62 -9.73 13.46
C TRP A 21 6.03 -11.10 13.79
N LEU A 22 5.33 -11.72 12.83
CA LEU A 22 4.86 -13.10 12.96
C LEU A 22 6.04 -14.06 13.15
N LEU A 23 7.12 -13.89 12.38
CA LEU A 23 8.33 -14.70 12.53
C LEU A 23 8.98 -14.50 13.90
N LEU A 24 9.06 -13.26 14.37
CA LEU A 24 9.59 -12.93 15.69
C LEU A 24 8.76 -13.56 16.81
N LEU A 25 7.42 -13.53 16.72
CA LEU A 25 6.53 -14.19 17.68
C LEU A 25 6.80 -15.69 17.73
N VAL A 26 6.90 -16.37 16.58
CA VAL A 26 7.16 -17.81 16.52
C VAL A 26 8.55 -18.16 17.05
N GLN A 27 9.56 -17.29 16.88
CA GLN A 27 10.92 -17.55 17.37
C GLN A 27 11.09 -17.27 18.86
N GLN A 28 10.42 -16.26 19.40
CA GLN A 28 10.60 -15.83 20.80
C GLN A 28 9.60 -16.48 21.76
N THR A 29 8.51 -17.05 21.24
CA THR A 29 7.50 -17.72 22.05
C THR A 29 7.38 -19.18 21.63
N SER A 30 6.99 -20.05 22.56
CA SER A 30 6.56 -21.42 22.21
C SER A 30 5.21 -21.44 21.49
N ALA A 31 4.62 -20.28 21.20
CA ALA A 31 3.38 -20.17 20.46
C ALA A 31 3.64 -20.47 18.99
N THR A 32 3.35 -21.70 18.59
CA THR A 32 3.30 -22.10 17.17
C THR A 32 2.07 -21.52 16.47
N LEU A 33 1.35 -20.57 17.09
CA LEU A 33 0.03 -20.07 16.65
C LEU A 33 -0.98 -21.20 16.37
N GLY A 34 -0.77 -22.38 16.94
CA GLY A 34 -1.56 -23.56 16.65
C GLY A 34 -1.30 -24.17 15.27
N PHE A 35 -0.22 -23.82 14.54
CA PHE A 35 0.05 -24.36 13.20
C PHE A 35 0.18 -25.89 13.14
N GLY A 36 0.56 -26.53 14.25
CA GLY A 36 0.65 -27.99 14.35
C GLY A 36 -0.70 -28.70 14.53
N GLU A 37 -1.58 -28.16 15.36
CA GLU A 37 -2.87 -28.80 15.72
C GLU A 37 -4.08 -28.20 14.97
N PHE A 38 -4.00 -26.91 14.63
CA PHE A 38 -5.08 -26.10 14.07
C PHE A 38 -4.59 -25.28 12.87
N THR A 39 -3.94 -25.92 11.90
CA THR A 39 -3.34 -25.27 10.72
C THR A 39 -4.31 -24.34 9.98
N THR A 40 -5.58 -24.75 9.82
CA THR A 40 -6.60 -23.92 9.16
C THR A 40 -6.91 -22.64 9.93
N LEU A 41 -7.05 -22.73 11.26
CA LEU A 41 -7.31 -21.58 12.12
C LEU A 41 -6.12 -20.62 12.14
N ALA A 42 -4.89 -21.17 12.21
CA ALA A 42 -3.66 -20.40 12.18
C ALA A 42 -3.52 -19.60 10.87
N ASN A 43 -3.75 -20.24 9.72
CA ASN A 43 -3.77 -19.55 8.42
C ASN A 43 -4.87 -18.48 8.33
N ALA A 44 -6.07 -18.78 8.84
CA ALA A 44 -7.17 -17.80 8.89
C ALA A 44 -6.80 -16.58 9.74
N LEU A 45 -6.12 -16.78 10.88
CA LEU A 45 -5.65 -15.70 11.75
C LEU A 45 -4.59 -14.83 11.06
N VAL A 46 -3.63 -15.44 10.35
CA VAL A 46 -2.63 -14.70 9.57
C VAL A 46 -3.30 -13.88 8.47
N PHE A 47 -4.23 -14.49 7.73
CA PHE A 47 -4.97 -13.80 6.68
C PHE A 47 -5.79 -12.62 7.25
N ALA A 48 -6.50 -12.83 8.36
CA ALA A 48 -7.27 -11.78 9.03
C ALA A 48 -6.36 -10.64 9.51
N SER A 49 -5.23 -10.98 10.13
CA SER A 49 -4.24 -9.99 10.61
C SER A 49 -3.67 -9.16 9.47
N ALA A 50 -3.36 -9.81 8.33
CA ALA A 50 -2.89 -9.13 7.14
C ALA A 50 -3.95 -8.22 6.53
N ALA A 51 -5.20 -8.69 6.43
CA ALA A 51 -6.30 -7.87 5.94
C ALA A 51 -6.52 -6.63 6.82
N VAL A 52 -6.48 -6.78 8.16
CA VAL A 52 -6.61 -5.68 9.11
C VAL A 52 -5.47 -4.67 8.95
N ALA A 53 -4.22 -5.15 8.93
CA ALA A 53 -3.05 -4.28 8.75
C ALA A 53 -3.08 -3.55 7.40
N GLY A 54 -3.41 -4.26 6.32
CA GLY A 54 -3.56 -3.68 4.98
C GLY A 54 -4.64 -2.60 4.93
N THR A 55 -5.80 -2.87 5.53
CA THR A 55 -6.93 -1.91 5.55
C THR A 55 -6.55 -0.65 6.32
N PHE A 56 -5.77 -0.79 7.40
CA PHE A 56 -5.24 0.35 8.13
C PHE A 56 -4.32 1.21 7.24
N PHE A 57 -3.41 0.59 6.49
CA PHE A 57 -2.53 1.34 5.58
C PHE A 57 -3.27 1.99 4.42
N GLU A 58 -4.25 1.29 3.83
CA GLU A 58 -5.13 1.86 2.80
C GLU A 58 -5.85 3.11 3.34
N ALA A 59 -6.40 3.05 4.56
CA ALA A 59 -7.06 4.19 5.17
C ALA A 59 -6.12 5.39 5.41
N GLN A 60 -4.86 5.16 5.79
CA GLN A 60 -3.88 6.25 5.92
C GLN A 60 -3.48 6.80 4.54
N GLY A 61 -3.29 5.92 3.55
CA GLY A 61 -3.03 6.27 2.16
C GLY A 61 -4.10 7.18 1.58
N SER A 62 -5.37 6.85 1.78
CA SER A 62 -6.51 7.67 1.33
C SER A 62 -6.53 9.06 1.95
N LYS A 63 -6.11 9.22 3.21
CA LYS A 63 -5.97 10.56 3.82
C LYS A 63 -4.86 11.38 3.14
N LEU A 64 -3.76 10.73 2.78
CA LEU A 64 -2.66 11.36 2.07
C LEU A 64 -3.07 11.77 0.66
N GLU A 65 -3.81 10.92 -0.05
CA GLU A 65 -4.42 11.24 -1.34
C GLU A 65 -5.30 12.48 -1.26
N VAL A 66 -6.19 12.57 -0.26
CA VAL A 66 -7.05 13.76 -0.07
C VAL A 66 -6.23 15.03 0.16
N ALA A 67 -5.11 14.94 0.88
CA ALA A 67 -4.22 16.09 1.06
C ALA A 67 -3.57 16.50 -0.27
N TRP A 68 -3.13 15.54 -1.09
CA TRP A 68 -2.55 15.78 -2.41
C TRP A 68 -3.57 16.29 -3.44
N ASP A 69 -4.82 15.84 -3.38
CA ASP A 69 -5.91 16.35 -4.19
C ASP A 69 -6.15 17.83 -3.89
N ARG A 70 -6.15 18.22 -2.61
CA ARG A 70 -6.28 19.63 -2.20
C ARG A 70 -5.12 20.48 -2.69
N GLU A 71 -3.88 19.98 -2.61
CA GLU A 71 -2.70 20.69 -3.10
C GLU A 71 -2.77 20.96 -4.61
N ARG A 72 -3.44 20.08 -5.37
CA ARG A 72 -3.49 20.12 -6.83
C ARG A 72 -4.80 20.60 -7.43
N GLU A 73 -5.76 20.99 -6.59
CA GLU A 73 -7.10 21.40 -7.01
C GLU A 73 -7.04 22.57 -8.00
N ASP A 74 -6.23 23.60 -7.71
CA ASP A 74 -6.11 24.80 -8.54
C ASP A 74 -5.56 24.50 -9.95
N LYS A 75 -4.67 23.51 -10.08
CA LYS A 75 -4.01 23.16 -11.37
C LYS A 75 -4.85 22.20 -12.21
N HIS A 76 -5.53 21.26 -11.56
CA HIS A 76 -6.16 20.13 -12.23
C HIS A 76 -7.68 20.05 -12.07
N GLN A 77 -8.34 20.91 -11.28
CA GLN A 77 -9.78 20.84 -10.97
C GLN A 77 -10.17 19.40 -10.58
N VAL A 78 -9.45 18.84 -9.59
CA VAL A 78 -9.41 17.41 -9.31
C VAL A 78 -10.80 16.89 -8.96
N LYS A 79 -11.57 17.63 -8.15
CA LYS A 79 -12.94 17.25 -7.79
C LYS A 79 -13.89 17.22 -8.98
N GLU A 80 -13.91 18.27 -9.79
CA GLU A 80 -14.79 18.36 -10.95
C GLU A 80 -14.47 17.24 -11.95
N ASN A 81 -13.19 17.02 -12.22
CA ASN A 81 -12.75 15.95 -13.10
C ASN A 81 -13.08 14.56 -12.56
N TRP A 82 -13.08 14.37 -11.24
CA TRP A 82 -13.57 13.14 -10.62
C TRP A 82 -15.07 12.94 -10.83
N PHE A 83 -15.91 13.96 -10.59
CA PHE A 83 -17.36 13.85 -10.80
C PHE A 83 -17.71 13.61 -12.27
N ASN A 84 -17.03 14.28 -13.19
CA ASN A 84 -17.21 14.08 -14.63
C ASN A 84 -16.79 12.67 -15.06
N TYR A 85 -15.74 12.12 -14.45
CA TYR A 85 -15.31 10.75 -14.72
C TYR A 85 -16.31 9.72 -14.17
N LEU A 86 -16.79 9.90 -12.93
CA LEU A 86 -17.66 8.95 -12.23
C LEU A 86 -19.11 8.96 -12.72
N SER A 87 -19.62 10.11 -13.15
CA SER A 87 -21.00 10.25 -13.63
C SER A 87 -21.21 9.79 -15.07
N ARG A 88 -20.12 9.44 -15.76
CA ARG A 88 -20.15 9.17 -17.20
C ARG A 88 -20.61 7.77 -17.52
N VAL A 89 -21.72 7.68 -18.25
CA VAL A 89 -22.20 6.42 -18.83
C VAL A 89 -21.50 6.21 -20.16
N VAL A 90 -20.84 5.06 -20.32
CA VAL A 90 -20.18 4.67 -21.57
C VAL A 90 -20.70 3.30 -21.99
N GLU A 91 -21.12 3.16 -23.25
CA GLU A 91 -21.69 1.92 -23.78
C GLU A 91 -20.68 0.77 -23.87
N SER A 92 -19.38 1.08 -24.00
CA SER A 92 -18.29 0.10 -23.96
C SER A 92 -17.07 0.67 -23.24
N GLU A 93 -16.39 -0.14 -22.41
CA GLU A 93 -15.29 0.35 -21.55
C GLU A 93 -14.08 0.78 -22.40
N PRO A 94 -13.80 2.09 -22.53
CA PRO A 94 -12.72 2.56 -23.36
C PRO A 94 -11.37 2.17 -22.76
N VAL A 95 -10.35 1.99 -23.61
CA VAL A 95 -8.98 1.63 -23.17
C VAL A 95 -8.45 2.62 -22.11
N GLY A 96 -8.79 3.91 -22.22
CA GLY A 96 -8.39 4.94 -21.26
C GLY A 96 -8.92 4.71 -19.84
N TYR A 97 -10.15 4.19 -19.67
CA TYR A 97 -10.74 3.92 -18.35
C TYR A 97 -10.06 2.72 -17.69
N ARG A 98 -9.75 1.68 -18.47
CA ARG A 98 -8.96 0.54 -17.98
C ARG A 98 -7.56 0.96 -17.54
N TYR A 99 -6.92 1.84 -18.30
CA TYR A 99 -5.64 2.42 -17.91
C TYR A 99 -5.74 3.24 -16.61
N LEU A 100 -6.74 4.11 -16.48
CA LEU A 100 -6.96 4.90 -15.27
C LEU A 100 -7.23 4.02 -14.04
N SER A 101 -8.02 2.96 -14.18
CA SER A 101 -8.30 1.99 -13.13
C SER A 101 -7.04 1.26 -12.66
N ARG A 102 -6.16 0.89 -13.61
CA ARG A 102 -4.86 0.30 -13.29
C ARG A 102 -3.96 1.30 -12.56
N LEU A 103 -3.91 2.54 -13.02
CA LEU A 103 -3.10 3.58 -12.41
C LEU A 103 -3.57 3.90 -10.97
N ALA A 104 -4.88 3.98 -10.76
CA ALA A 104 -5.46 4.12 -9.42
C ALA A 104 -5.09 2.93 -8.52
N THR A 105 -5.16 1.70 -9.03
CA THR A 105 -4.76 0.51 -8.28
C THR A 105 -3.28 0.55 -7.90
N THR A 106 -2.40 0.95 -8.84
CA THR A 106 -0.97 1.15 -8.57
C THR A 106 -0.75 2.21 -7.50
N LEU A 107 -1.47 3.35 -7.58
CA LEU A 107 -1.38 4.41 -6.57
C LEU A 107 -1.74 3.90 -5.17
N TYR A 108 -2.86 3.19 -5.01
CA TYR A 108 -3.27 2.67 -3.70
C TYR A 108 -2.28 1.65 -3.13
N PHE A 109 -1.70 0.81 -3.99
CA PHE A 109 -0.62 -0.09 -3.58
C PHE A 109 0.60 0.71 -3.09
N GLU A 110 1.06 1.69 -3.86
CA GLU A 110 2.21 2.53 -3.50
C GLU A 110 1.96 3.29 -2.20
N LEU A 111 0.77 3.86 -2.03
CA LEU A 111 0.33 4.54 -0.80
C LEU A 111 0.35 3.62 0.42
N ALA A 112 -0.14 2.38 0.30
CA ALA A 112 -0.09 1.41 1.38
C ALA A 112 1.37 1.02 1.70
N MET A 113 2.22 0.89 0.68
CA MET A 113 3.63 0.55 0.83
C MET A 113 4.47 1.63 1.53
N ILE A 114 4.05 2.90 1.51
CA ILE A 114 4.67 3.98 2.32
C ILE A 114 4.75 3.58 3.80
N TYR A 115 3.73 2.88 4.31
CA TYR A 115 3.66 2.46 5.70
C TYR A 115 4.10 1.01 5.89
N ALA A 116 3.75 0.12 4.97
CA ALA A 116 4.09 -1.29 5.07
C ALA A 116 5.59 -1.56 4.99
N ALA A 117 6.33 -0.87 4.10
CA ALA A 117 7.77 -1.10 3.94
C ALA A 117 8.60 -0.69 5.17
N PRO A 118 8.38 0.50 5.79
CA PRO A 118 9.03 0.82 7.06
C PRO A 118 8.65 -0.14 8.18
N MET A 119 7.39 -0.57 8.27
CA MET A 119 6.95 -1.52 9.29
C MET A 119 7.62 -2.89 9.14
N PHE A 120 7.77 -3.36 7.89
CA PHE A 120 8.55 -4.56 7.57
C PHE A 120 10.01 -4.38 7.98
N ALA A 121 10.64 -3.26 7.59
CA ALA A 121 12.03 -2.99 7.92
C ALA A 121 12.25 -3.00 9.44
N LEU A 122 11.38 -2.37 10.21
CA LEU A 122 11.43 -2.38 11.68
C LEU A 122 11.38 -3.81 12.26
N GLY A 123 10.45 -4.64 11.78
CA GLY A 123 10.37 -6.03 12.22
C GLY A 123 11.57 -6.88 11.79
N ALA A 124 12.10 -6.64 10.58
CA ALA A 124 13.27 -7.36 10.09
C ALA A 124 14.54 -6.98 10.88
N ILE A 125 14.67 -5.72 11.28
CA ILE A 125 15.77 -5.21 12.11
C ILE A 125 15.75 -5.86 13.49
N THR A 126 14.59 -5.91 14.15
CA THR A 126 14.47 -6.51 15.48
C THR A 126 14.82 -8.00 15.43
N LEU A 127 14.39 -8.70 14.38
CA LEU A 127 14.74 -10.11 14.16
C LEU A 127 16.23 -10.31 13.89
N ALA A 128 16.83 -9.48 13.03
CA ALA A 128 18.26 -9.53 12.73
C ALA A 128 19.14 -9.21 13.96
N ALA A 129 18.76 -8.19 14.74
CA ALA A 129 19.48 -7.80 15.95
C ALA A 129 19.39 -8.88 17.04
N ALA A 130 18.24 -9.56 17.16
CA ALA A 130 18.11 -10.72 18.06
C ALA A 130 18.99 -11.90 17.63
N ARG A 131 19.22 -12.08 16.33
CA ARG A 131 20.05 -13.18 15.79
C ARG A 131 21.55 -12.90 15.87
N PHE A 132 21.96 -11.63 15.74
CA PHE A 132 23.35 -11.18 15.67
C PHE A 132 23.61 -10.03 16.67
N PRO A 133 23.68 -10.33 17.98
CA PRO A 133 23.79 -9.30 19.01
C PRO A 133 25.07 -8.45 18.90
N ASP A 134 26.18 -9.06 18.48
CA ASP A 134 27.48 -8.38 18.32
C ASP A 134 27.43 -7.24 17.28
N PHE A 135 26.50 -7.32 16.32
CA PHE A 135 26.32 -6.33 15.27
C PHE A 135 25.04 -5.50 15.44
N ALA A 136 24.35 -5.60 16.58
CA ALA A 136 23.03 -5.01 16.78
C ALA A 136 22.99 -3.51 16.45
N VAL A 137 23.97 -2.74 16.91
CA VAL A 137 24.05 -1.28 16.65
C VAL A 137 24.12 -1.00 15.15
N VAL A 138 24.97 -1.71 14.41
CA VAL A 138 25.11 -1.55 12.95
C VAL A 138 23.82 -1.95 12.24
N ILE A 139 23.18 -3.04 12.67
CA ILE A 139 21.91 -3.52 12.12
C ILE A 139 20.79 -2.49 12.34
N PHE A 140 20.69 -1.92 13.54
CA PHE A 140 19.71 -0.86 13.83
C PHE A 140 19.94 0.37 12.96
N ILE A 141 21.18 0.86 12.86
CA ILE A 141 21.50 2.04 12.03
C ILE A 141 21.17 1.77 10.55
N ALA A 142 21.73 0.70 9.98
CA ALA A 142 21.54 0.36 8.56
C ALA A 142 20.07 0.11 8.25
N GLY A 143 19.36 -0.57 9.14
CA GLY A 143 17.96 -0.85 8.99
C GLY A 143 17.06 0.39 9.13
N SER A 144 17.34 1.28 10.07
CA SER A 144 16.60 2.54 10.19
C SER A 144 16.78 3.40 8.94
N VAL A 145 17.99 3.44 8.37
CA VAL A 145 18.24 4.09 7.08
C VAL A 145 17.39 3.43 5.99
N LEU A 146 17.36 2.10 5.91
CA LEU A 146 16.55 1.37 4.93
C LEU A 146 15.04 1.65 5.08
N ALA A 147 14.53 1.72 6.32
CA ALA A 147 13.14 2.02 6.61
C ALA A 147 12.76 3.45 6.12
N VAL A 148 13.61 4.44 6.41
CA VAL A 148 13.38 5.83 5.97
C VAL A 148 13.48 5.93 4.44
N VAL A 149 14.51 5.33 3.84
CA VAL A 149 14.72 5.37 2.38
C VAL A 149 13.57 4.70 1.64
N SER A 150 13.10 3.54 2.10
CA SER A 150 11.96 2.85 1.48
C SER A 150 10.66 3.65 1.60
N GLY A 151 10.36 4.22 2.77
CA GLY A 151 9.20 5.10 2.95
C GLY A 151 9.25 6.32 2.03
N PHE A 152 10.40 6.98 1.93
CA PHE A 152 10.61 8.12 1.04
C PHE A 152 10.49 7.73 -0.44
N TYR A 153 11.05 6.58 -0.83
CA TYR A 153 10.96 6.05 -2.18
C TYR A 153 9.50 5.84 -2.60
N PHE A 154 8.70 5.13 -1.79
CA PHE A 154 7.28 4.90 -2.08
C PHE A 154 6.47 6.20 -2.04
N HIS A 155 6.79 7.12 -1.13
CA HIS A 155 6.13 8.42 -1.09
C HIS A 155 6.35 9.21 -2.38
N ARG A 156 7.59 9.27 -2.87
CA ARG A 156 7.92 9.94 -4.13
C ARG A 156 7.24 9.26 -5.31
N GLN A 157 7.29 7.93 -5.36
CA GLN A 157 6.67 7.16 -6.44
C GLN A 157 5.15 7.39 -6.49
N ALA A 158 4.46 7.26 -5.36
CA ALA A 158 3.03 7.52 -5.24
C ALA A 158 2.66 8.94 -5.66
N ARG A 159 3.48 9.94 -5.30
CA ARG A 159 3.25 11.34 -5.68
C ARG A 159 3.36 11.56 -7.20
N CYS A 160 4.31 10.89 -7.86
CA CYS A 160 4.42 10.91 -9.32
C CYS A 160 3.23 10.21 -9.98
N THR A 161 2.84 9.02 -9.49
CA THR A 161 1.68 8.27 -9.99
C THR A 161 0.38 9.08 -9.85
N HIS A 162 0.21 9.77 -8.72
CA HIS A 162 -0.93 10.65 -8.47
C HIS A 162 -1.02 11.80 -9.48
N GLU A 163 0.11 12.42 -9.82
CA GLU A 163 0.14 13.49 -10.83
C GLU A 163 -0.25 12.97 -12.22
N VAL A 164 0.31 11.83 -12.64
CA VAL A 164 -0.05 11.19 -13.92
C VAL A 164 -1.54 10.82 -13.93
N LEU A 165 -2.10 10.42 -12.80
CA LEU A 165 -3.53 10.10 -12.66
C LEU A 165 -4.41 11.35 -12.86
N CYS A 166 -4.05 12.47 -12.24
CA CYS A 166 -4.74 13.74 -12.42
C CYS A 166 -4.66 14.24 -13.87
N GLU A 167 -3.49 14.18 -14.50
CA GLU A 167 -3.28 14.60 -15.89
C GLU A 167 -4.08 13.73 -16.87
N THR A 168 -3.98 12.42 -16.73
CA THR A 168 -4.68 11.46 -17.58
C THR A 168 -6.19 11.65 -17.47
N ARG A 169 -6.72 11.86 -16.25
CA ARG A 169 -8.16 12.08 -16.04
C ARG A 169 -8.64 13.37 -16.72
N LYS A 170 -7.89 14.46 -16.56
CA LYS A 170 -8.19 15.75 -17.20
C LYS A 170 -8.25 15.61 -18.72
N GLU A 171 -7.27 14.94 -19.31
CA GLU A 171 -7.20 14.74 -20.77
C GLU A 171 -8.32 13.83 -21.29
N LEU A 172 -8.64 12.75 -20.57
CA LEU A 172 -9.76 11.86 -20.94
C LEU A 172 -11.11 12.59 -20.92
N ASN A 173 -11.36 13.40 -19.88
CA ASN A 173 -12.59 14.19 -19.80
C ASN A 173 -12.69 15.19 -20.95
N LYS A 174 -11.58 15.87 -21.29
CA LYS A 174 -11.52 16.82 -22.41
C LYS A 174 -11.83 16.14 -23.74
N ARG A 175 -11.17 15.03 -24.06
CA ARG A 175 -11.35 14.30 -25.32
C ARG A 175 -12.71 13.69 -25.51
N ALA A 176 -13.39 13.44 -24.41
CA ALA A 176 -14.70 12.84 -24.46
C ALA A 176 -15.80 13.93 -24.40
N ALA A 177 -15.47 15.18 -24.10
CA ALA A 177 -16.37 16.33 -24.26
C ALA A 177 -16.37 16.91 -25.70
N SER A 178 -15.34 16.58 -26.51
CA SER A 178 -15.25 16.87 -27.95
C SER A 178 -15.91 15.79 -28.79
#